data_AF-A0A948QDN1-F1
#
_entry.id   AF-A0A948QDN1-F1
#
_cell.length_a   1.000
_cell.length_b   1.000
_cell.length_c   1.000
_cell.angle_alpha   90.00
_cell.angle_beta   90.00
_cell.angle_gamma   90.00
#
_symmetry.space_group_name_H-M   'P 1'
#
loop_
_entity.id
_entity.type
_entity.pdbx_description
1 polymer ?
#
loop_
_entity_poly.entity_id
_entity_poly.type
_entity_poly.pdbx_seq_one_letter_code
_entity_poly.pdbx_strand_id
1 'polypeptide(L)'
;MIETTGGKPVVVSDVSNDPRIQYPQETMKEGIFSELSVPLYLRDRITGVLRIYSGKRQEFSADVIKLLSAIADLSAIAIENARMHESLKKAHDVCLTELGYWQP
;
A
#
# COMPACT_ATOMS: atom_id res chain seq x y z
N MET A 1 2.01 7.24 -8.70
CA MET A 1 1.84 5.87 -8.16
C MET A 1 0.59 5.72 -7.27
N ILE A 2 0.15 6.77 -6.56
CA ILE A 2 -1.14 6.82 -5.84
C ILE A 2 -2.31 7.15 -6.81
N GLU A 3 -2.01 7.92 -7.86
CA GLU A 3 -2.98 8.28 -8.92
C GLU A 3 -3.51 7.08 -9.73
N THR A 4 -2.76 5.97 -9.78
CA THR A 4 -3.05 4.86 -10.70
C THR A 4 -4.33 4.11 -10.35
N THR A 5 -4.79 4.17 -9.10
CA THR A 5 -6.08 3.57 -8.69
C THR A 5 -7.27 4.53 -8.85
N GLY A 6 -7.06 5.86 -8.91
CA GLY A 6 -8.18 6.82 -8.92
C GLY A 6 -9.16 6.62 -7.74
N GLY A 7 -8.68 6.06 -6.62
CA GLY A 7 -9.51 5.64 -5.48
C GLY A 7 -10.31 4.35 -5.67
N LYS A 8 -10.07 3.58 -6.72
CA LYS A 8 -10.78 2.33 -6.98
C LYS A 8 -9.82 1.16 -7.07
N PRO A 9 -10.25 -0.06 -6.73
CA PRO A 9 -9.50 -1.27 -7.05
C PRO A 9 -9.16 -1.32 -8.55
N VAL A 10 -7.93 -1.73 -8.85
CA VAL A 10 -7.43 -1.93 -10.20
C VAL A 10 -7.00 -3.38 -10.35
N VAL A 11 -7.58 -4.04 -11.34
CA VAL A 11 -7.23 -5.41 -11.73
C VAL A 11 -6.47 -5.38 -13.04
N VAL A 12 -5.37 -6.13 -13.08
CA VAL A 12 -4.60 -6.48 -14.28
C VAL A 12 -4.58 -8.00 -14.37
N SER A 13 -5.48 -8.58 -15.16
CA SER A 13 -5.62 -10.05 -15.27
C SER A 13 -4.52 -10.70 -16.11
N ASP A 14 -3.86 -9.92 -16.98
CA ASP A 14 -2.72 -10.34 -17.80
C ASP A 14 -1.76 -9.18 -18.06
N VAL A 15 -0.59 -9.19 -17.42
CA VAL A 15 0.39 -8.10 -17.55
C VAL A 15 0.97 -8.00 -18.97
N SER A 16 0.95 -9.08 -19.77
CA SER A 16 1.56 -9.06 -21.11
C SER A 16 0.80 -8.20 -22.11
N ASN A 17 -0.50 -7.99 -21.88
CA ASN A 17 -1.41 -7.31 -22.79
C ASN A 17 -2.02 -6.03 -22.19
N ASP A 18 -1.66 -5.67 -20.96
CA ASP A 18 -2.24 -4.51 -20.31
C ASP A 18 -1.44 -3.23 -20.63
N PRO A 19 -2.05 -2.22 -21.27
CA PRO A 19 -1.35 -1.00 -21.68
C PRO A 19 -0.88 -0.14 -20.50
N ARG A 20 -1.34 -0.43 -19.28
CA ARG A 20 -0.90 0.26 -18.05
C ARG A 20 0.45 -0.26 -17.55
N ILE A 21 0.93 -1.39 -18.08
CA ILE A 21 2.21 -1.99 -17.70
C ILE A 21 3.31 -1.47 -18.63
N GLN A 22 4.24 -0.72 -18.07
CA GLN A 22 5.32 -0.08 -18.81
C GLN A 22 6.36 -1.06 -19.34
N TYR A 23 6.62 -2.15 -18.59
CA TYR A 23 7.67 -3.14 -18.88
C TYR A 23 7.16 -4.58 -18.77
N PRO A 24 6.26 -5.04 -19.67
CA PRO A 24 5.58 -6.33 -19.51
C PRO A 24 6.53 -7.53 -19.48
N GLN A 25 7.62 -7.50 -20.25
CA GLN A 25 8.58 -8.62 -20.34
C GLN A 25 9.37 -8.78 -19.04
N GLU A 26 9.81 -7.67 -18.46
CA GLU A 26 10.51 -7.62 -17.18
C GLU A 26 9.59 -8.08 -16.04
N THR A 27 8.35 -7.59 -15.99
CA THR A 27 7.35 -8.01 -14.99
C THR A 27 7.07 -9.52 -15.05
N MET A 28 6.97 -10.09 -16.25
CA MET A 28 6.81 -11.55 -16.41
C MET A 28 8.07 -12.33 -16.00
N LYS A 29 9.28 -11.81 -16.24
CA LYS A 29 10.54 -12.42 -15.79
C LYS A 29 10.65 -12.46 -14.26
N GLU A 30 10.05 -11.48 -13.58
CA GLU A 30 9.90 -11.49 -12.11
C GLU A 30 8.82 -12.47 -11.61
N GLY A 31 8.15 -13.17 -12.53
CA GLY A 31 7.11 -14.14 -12.21
C GLY A 31 5.77 -13.51 -11.87
N ILE A 32 5.52 -12.27 -12.33
CA ILE A 32 4.25 -11.58 -12.13
C ILE A 32 3.48 -11.64 -13.45
N PHE A 33 2.31 -12.30 -13.43
CA PHE A 33 1.46 -12.47 -14.60
C PHE A 33 0.09 -11.81 -14.45
N SER A 34 -0.34 -11.54 -13.22
CA SER A 34 -1.50 -10.71 -12.91
C SER A 34 -1.31 -9.96 -11.59
N GLU A 35 -2.06 -8.88 -11.41
CA GLU A 35 -2.01 -8.02 -10.24
C GLU A 35 -3.41 -7.54 -9.84
N LEU A 36 -3.65 -7.46 -8.53
CA LEU A 36 -4.74 -6.67 -7.96
C LEU A 36 -4.15 -5.60 -7.02
N SER A 37 -4.43 -4.35 -7.36
CA SER A 37 -4.09 -3.14 -6.61
C SER A 37 -5.34 -2.60 -5.92
N VAL A 38 -5.31 -2.40 -4.61
CA VAL A 38 -6.37 -1.71 -3.86
C VAL A 38 -5.81 -0.53 -3.07
N PRO A 39 -6.51 0.63 -3.04
CA PRO A 39 -6.06 1.78 -2.27
C PRO A 39 -6.14 1.52 -0.77
N LEU A 40 -5.20 2.10 -0.01
CA LEU A 40 -5.24 2.18 1.45
C LEU A 40 -5.99 3.46 1.84
N TYR A 41 -7.23 3.31 2.32
CA TYR A 41 -8.04 4.45 2.76
C TYR A 41 -7.87 4.73 4.25
N LEU A 42 -7.63 6.00 4.57
CA LEU A 42 -7.68 6.49 5.93
C LEU A 42 -8.62 7.69 5.97
N ARG A 43 -9.84 7.48 6.47
CA ARG A 43 -10.93 8.46 6.35
C ARG A 43 -11.14 8.81 4.87
N ASP A 44 -11.08 10.10 4.51
CA ASP A 44 -11.34 10.57 3.14
C ASP A 44 -10.07 10.70 2.28
N ARG A 45 -8.93 10.17 2.73
CA ARG A 45 -7.65 10.25 2.00
C ARG A 45 -7.07 8.88 1.70
N ILE A 46 -6.46 8.76 0.53
CA ILE A 46 -5.66 7.60 0.13
C ILE A 46 -4.24 7.83 0.64
N THR A 47 -3.75 6.93 1.49
CA THR A 47 -2.40 7.02 2.08
C THR A 47 -1.39 6.09 1.41
N GLY A 48 -1.85 5.18 0.56
CA GLY A 48 -1.02 4.25 -0.18
C GLY A 48 -1.82 3.25 -1.00
N VAL A 49 -1.18 2.15 -1.40
CA VAL A 49 -1.78 1.07 -2.21
C VAL A 49 -1.27 -0.27 -1.69
N LEU A 50 -2.17 -1.23 -1.51
CA LEU A 50 -1.87 -2.63 -1.27
C LEU A 50 -1.95 -3.39 -2.60
N ARG A 51 -0.91 -4.17 -2.90
CA ARG A 51 -0.81 -4.96 -4.12
C ARG A 51 -0.65 -6.44 -3.81
N ILE A 52 -1.32 -7.26 -4.59
CA ILE A 52 -1.03 -8.68 -4.68
C ILE A 52 -0.66 -9.03 -6.11
N TYR A 53 0.37 -9.86 -6.25
CA TYR A 53 0.85 -10.38 -7.52
C TYR A 53 0.59 -11.87 -7.57
N SER A 54 0.27 -12.37 -8.77
CA SER A 54 0.13 -13.80 -9.02
C SER A 54 1.03 -14.23 -10.16
N GLY A 55 1.66 -15.40 -9.98
CA GLY A 55 2.44 -16.06 -11.02
C GLY A 55 1.61 -16.71 -12.12
N LYS A 56 0.30 -16.51 -12.09
CA LYS A 56 -0.64 -16.98 -13.11
C LYS A 56 -1.49 -15.82 -13.58
N ARG A 57 -1.93 -15.89 -14.84
CA ARG A 57 -3.02 -15.04 -15.33
C ARG A 57 -4.28 -15.40 -14.56
N GLN A 58 -4.89 -14.41 -13.94
CA GLN A 58 -5.98 -14.64 -13.00
C GLN A 58 -6.97 -13.49 -13.07
N GLU A 59 -8.25 -13.85 -13.20
CA GLU A 59 -9.36 -12.96 -12.90
C GLU A 59 -9.60 -12.95 -11.39
N PHE A 60 -9.77 -11.77 -10.82
CA PHE A 60 -10.11 -11.62 -9.41
C PHE A 60 -11.62 -11.46 -9.27
N SER A 61 -12.27 -12.36 -8.53
CA SER A 61 -13.70 -12.25 -8.27
C SER A 61 -14.02 -11.02 -7.43
N ALA A 62 -15.27 -10.56 -7.50
CA ALA A 62 -15.73 -9.43 -6.68
C ALA A 62 -15.53 -9.67 -5.17
N ASP A 63 -15.64 -10.92 -4.71
CA ASP A 63 -15.43 -11.26 -3.30
C ASP A 63 -13.96 -11.18 -2.89
N VAL A 64 -13.03 -11.57 -3.78
CA VAL A 64 -11.59 -11.39 -3.54
C VAL A 64 -11.23 -9.91 -3.49
N ILE A 65 -11.80 -9.10 -4.39
CA ILE A 65 -11.59 -7.64 -4.40
C ILE A 65 -12.12 -7.01 -3.11
N LYS A 66 -13.33 -7.40 -2.66
CA LYS A 66 -13.91 -6.93 -1.39
C LYS A 66 -13.06 -7.31 -0.19
N LEU A 67 -12.61 -8.57 -0.13
CA LEU A 67 -11.76 -9.06 0.95
C LEU A 67 -10.46 -8.27 1.01
N LEU A 68 -9.78 -8.10 -0.13
CA LEU A 68 -8.52 -7.36 -0.15
C LEU A 68 -8.72 -5.87 0.18
N SER A 69 -9.84 -5.28 -0.24
CA SER A 69 -10.18 -3.89 0.12
C SER A 69 -10.38 -3.75 1.63
N ALA A 70 -11.08 -4.69 2.28
CA ALA A 70 -11.23 -4.68 3.74
C ALA A 70 -9.88 -4.83 4.47
N ILE A 71 -8.98 -5.68 3.95
CA ILE A 71 -7.62 -5.81 4.49
C ILE A 71 -6.83 -4.52 4.29
N ALA A 72 -7.01 -3.83 3.16
CA ALA A 72 -6.37 -2.55 2.86
C ALA A 72 -6.82 -1.46 3.84
N ASP A 73 -8.11 -1.38 4.14
CA ASP A 73 -8.65 -0.42 5.13
C ASP A 73 -8.08 -0.66 6.52
N LEU A 74 -8.02 -1.93 6.98
CA LEU A 74 -7.41 -2.28 8.26
C LEU A 74 -5.91 -1.99 8.28
N SER A 75 -5.21 -2.27 7.19
CA SER A 75 -3.78 -1.97 7.03
C SER A 75 -3.51 -0.47 7.11
N ALA A 76 -4.35 0.36 6.49
CA ALA A 76 -4.22 1.81 6.53
C ALA A 76 -4.30 2.35 7.97
N ILE A 77 -5.22 1.83 8.78
CA ILE A 77 -5.35 2.18 10.20
C ILE A 77 -4.11 1.71 10.98
N ALA A 78 -3.68 0.47 10.78
CA ALA A 78 -2.54 -0.10 11.50
C ALA A 78 -1.23 0.67 11.20
N ILE A 79 -1.00 1.01 9.93
CA ILE A 79 0.16 1.79 9.50
C ILE A 79 0.12 3.19 10.13
N GLU A 80 -1.04 3.85 10.16
CA GLU A 80 -1.16 5.17 10.80
C GLU A 80 -0.91 5.09 12.30
N ASN A 81 -1.43 4.07 12.98
CA ASN A 81 -1.18 3.85 14.40
C ASN A 81 0.31 3.64 14.69
N ALA A 82 1.00 2.85 13.88
CA ALA A 82 2.45 2.65 14.01
C ALA A 82 3.22 3.97 13.81
N ARG A 83 2.84 4.77 12.80
CA ARG A 83 3.45 6.08 12.53
C ARG A 83 3.24 7.07 13.69
N MET A 84 2.03 7.09 14.26
CA MET A 84 1.72 7.92 15.43
C MET A 84 2.54 7.49 16.65
N HIS A 85 2.64 6.18 16.89
CA HIS A 85 3.44 5.65 18.00
C HIS A 85 4.92 5.98 17.86
N GLU A 86 5.48 5.84 16.65
CA GLU A 86 6.87 6.20 16.37
C GLU A 86 7.12 7.71 16.55
N SER A 87 6.17 8.55 16.11
CA SER A 87 6.25 10.01 16.28
C SER A 87 6.25 10.42 17.74
N LEU A 88 5.40 9.77 18.56
CA LEU A 88 5.37 10.01 20.01
C LEU A 88 6.69 9.59 20.67
N LYS A 89 7.24 8.44 20.30
CA LYS A 89 8.53 7.97 20.82
C LYS A 89 9.67 8.94 20.48
N LYS A 90 9.73 9.41 19.23
CA LYS A 90 10.71 10.40 18.79
C LYS A 90 10.59 11.72 19.58
N ALA A 91 9.38 12.22 19.80
CA ALA A 91 9.16 13.44 20.58
C ALA A 91 9.61 13.29 22.04
N HIS A 92 9.34 12.13 22.65
CA HIS A 92 9.82 11.81 23.99
C HIS A 92 11.36 11.79 24.06
N ASP A 93 12.02 11.13 23.10
CA ASP A 93 13.48 11.03 23.07
C ASP A 93 14.16 12.40 22.87
N VAL A 94 13.58 13.27 22.04
CA VAL A 94 14.06 14.65 21.85
C VAL A 94 13.94 15.45 23.15
N CYS A 95 12.81 15.37 23.86
CA CYS A 95 12.61 16.09 25.12
C CYS A 95 13.60 15.64 26.20
N LEU A 96 13.85 14.33 26.34
CA LEU A 96 14.85 13.80 27.26
C LEU A 96 16.27 14.26 26.92
N THR A 97 16.57 14.36 25.63
CA THR A 97 17.86 14.84 25.14
C THR A 97 18.05 16.32 25.49
N GLU A 98 17.07 17.19 25.20
CA GLU A 98 17.14 18.62 25.51
C GLU A 98 17.19 18.91 27.01
N LEU A 99 16.43 18.18 27.83
CA LEU A 99 16.48 18.32 29.29
C LEU A 99 17.81 17.82 29.87
N GLY A 100 18.43 16.81 29.26
CA GLY A 100 19.76 16.32 29.66
C GLY A 100 20.91 17.25 29.27
N TYR A 101 20.71 18.14 28.29
CA TYR A 101 21.69 19.15 27.86
C TYR A 101 21.49 20.52 28.52
N TRP A 102 20.44 20.72 29.32
CA TRP A 102 20.25 21.95 30.09
C TRP A 102 21.16 21.94 31.32
N GLN A 103 22.28 22.65 31.26
CA GLN A 103 23.03 23.10 32.45
C GLN A 103 22.86 24.62 32.60
N PRO A 104 22.56 25.13 33.81
CA PRO A 104 22.35 26.56 34.08
C PRO A 104 23.64 27.38 33.97
#